data_AF-A0A962F445-F1
#
_entry.id   AF-A0A962F445-F1
#
_cell.length_a   1.000
_cell.length_b   1.000
_cell.length_c   1.000
_cell.angle_alpha   90.00
_cell.angle_beta   90.00
_cell.angle_gamma   90.00
#
_symmetry.space_group_name_H-M   'P 1'
#
loop_
_entity.id
_entity.type
_entity.pdbx_description
1 polymer ?
#
loop_
_entity_poly.entity_id
_entity_poly.type
_entity_poly.pdbx_seq_one_letter_code
_entity_poly.pdbx_strand_id
1 'polypeptide(L)'
;MTEHVLKSNDNKKHRNNHTVLPIPLIENGARMEMEIYTRFMRHLRMVPNSRTEIKVLSAIQFTADMMDLTDALVAKTLVDMGLYAPRRAFPASYLEHVDRSLMRSGWEVGGPSASTLALKKHWDKIGEDRFAAFRREYPKVEEPATV
;
A
#
# COMPACT_ATOMS: atom_id res chain seq x y z
N MET A 1 41.75 -27.74 -10.13
CA MET A 1 41.52 -26.85 -8.97
C MET A 1 41.71 -25.44 -9.49
N THR A 2 40.73 -24.54 -9.58
CA THR A 2 39.49 -24.36 -8.81
C THR A 2 38.50 -23.51 -9.62
N GLU A 3 37.23 -23.65 -9.27
CA GLU A 3 36.02 -23.28 -10.01
C GLU A 3 35.83 -21.78 -10.28
N HIS A 4 35.46 -21.44 -11.51
CA HIS A 4 34.72 -20.21 -11.82
C HIS A 4 33.25 -20.42 -11.42
N VAL A 5 32.88 -20.06 -10.18
CA VAL A 5 31.46 -19.92 -9.82
C VAL A 5 31.05 -18.48 -10.12
N LEU A 6 30.66 -18.25 -11.38
CA LEU A 6 29.74 -17.18 -11.73
C LEU A 6 28.46 -17.44 -10.94
N LYS A 7 28.26 -16.71 -9.85
CA LYS A 7 26.95 -16.65 -9.18
C LYS A 7 25.99 -15.98 -10.14
N SER A 8 25.35 -16.80 -10.98
CA SER A 8 24.16 -16.42 -11.74
C SER A 8 23.12 -15.96 -10.74
N ASN A 9 23.02 -14.65 -10.55
CA ASN A 9 21.93 -14.10 -9.77
C ASN A 9 20.70 -14.21 -10.66
N ASP A 10 19.91 -15.26 -10.42
CA ASP A 10 18.64 -15.58 -11.08
C ASP A 10 17.60 -14.49 -10.81
N ASN A 11 17.80 -13.30 -11.37
CA ASN A 11 16.79 -12.25 -11.39
C ASN A 11 15.85 -12.39 -12.59
N LYS A 12 15.67 -13.62 -13.09
CA LYS A 12 14.67 -13.95 -14.11
C LYS A 12 13.36 -14.31 -13.40
N LYS A 13 12.43 -13.33 -13.41
CA LYS A 13 10.96 -13.40 -13.22
C LYS A 13 10.41 -12.80 -11.92
N HIS A 14 10.50 -11.49 -11.78
CA HIS A 14 9.42 -10.70 -11.18
C HIS A 14 8.96 -9.60 -12.17
N ARG A 15 8.42 -10.02 -13.32
CA ARG A 15 7.83 -9.12 -14.34
C ARG A 15 6.39 -8.67 -14.02
N ASN A 16 5.91 -8.90 -12.80
CA ASN A 16 4.58 -8.46 -12.36
C ASN A 16 4.68 -7.45 -11.21
N ASN A 17 5.46 -6.39 -11.38
CA ASN A 17 5.43 -5.30 -10.41
C ASN A 17 4.28 -4.35 -10.78
N HIS A 18 3.06 -4.73 -10.39
CA HIS A 18 1.87 -3.85 -10.35
C HIS A 18 2.03 -2.73 -9.30
N THR A 19 3.27 -2.28 -9.06
CA THR A 19 3.65 -1.33 -8.03
C THR A 19 4.40 -0.18 -8.69
N VAL A 20 3.90 1.04 -8.50
CA VAL A 20 4.50 2.30 -8.90
C VAL A 20 4.90 3.02 -7.63
N LEU A 21 6.17 3.44 -7.54
CA LEU A 21 6.70 4.11 -6.35
C LEU A 21 6.28 5.59 -6.29
N PRO A 22 6.11 6.16 -5.10
CA PRO A 22 5.78 7.56 -4.94
C PRO A 22 6.90 8.46 -5.48
N ILE A 23 6.53 9.65 -5.92
CA ILE A 23 7.45 10.70 -6.38
C ILE A 23 7.35 11.85 -5.36
N PRO A 24 8.48 12.38 -4.87
CA PRO A 24 8.44 13.47 -3.90
C PRO A 24 7.78 14.71 -4.54
N LEU A 25 6.86 15.34 -3.81
CA LEU A 25 6.25 16.60 -4.22
C LEU A 25 7.23 17.74 -3.89
N ILE A 26 8.12 18.08 -4.84
CA ILE A 26 9.24 19.01 -4.63
C ILE A 26 8.75 20.46 -4.40
N GLU A 27 7.61 20.85 -4.98
CA GLU A 27 7.21 22.26 -5.04
C GLU A 27 6.36 22.73 -3.85
N ASN A 28 5.68 21.81 -3.14
CA ASN A 28 4.79 22.13 -2.01
C ASN A 28 4.77 21.05 -0.91
N GLY A 29 5.74 20.14 -0.90
CA GLY A 29 5.78 19.07 0.09
C GLY A 29 5.96 19.63 1.49
N ALA A 30 4.91 19.56 2.31
CA ALA A 30 5.04 19.88 3.72
C ALA A 30 6.05 18.92 4.38
N ARG A 31 6.70 19.42 5.43
CA ARG A 31 7.87 18.77 6.08
C ARG A 31 7.57 17.32 6.48
N MET A 32 6.33 17.04 6.86
CA MET A 32 5.87 15.71 7.28
C MET A 32 5.84 14.72 6.12
N GLU A 33 5.31 15.11 4.97
CA GLU A 33 5.17 14.28 3.77
C GLU A 33 6.54 13.87 3.22
N MET A 34 7.49 14.81 3.21
CA MET A 34 8.88 14.55 2.81
C MET A 34 9.59 13.61 3.79
N GLU A 35 9.30 13.72 5.08
CA GLU A 35 9.84 12.82 6.10
C GLU A 35 9.25 11.41 5.96
N ILE A 36 7.93 11.30 5.74
CA ILE A 36 7.23 10.04 5.42
C ILE A 36 7.89 9.40 4.20
N TYR A 37 8.01 10.13 3.09
CA TYR A 37 8.62 9.66 1.86
C TYR A 37 10.05 9.13 2.08
N THR A 38 10.88 9.91 2.78
CA THR A 38 12.29 9.57 2.99
C THR A 38 12.44 8.31 3.84
N ARG A 39 11.68 8.19 4.94
CA ARG A 39 11.71 7.03 5.82
C ARG A 39 11.17 5.79 5.12
N PHE A 40 10.05 5.92 4.41
CA PHE A 40 9.48 4.84 3.58
C PHE A 40 10.48 4.33 2.54
N MET A 41 11.05 5.23 1.73
CA MET A 41 12.01 4.86 0.69
C MET A 41 13.32 4.28 1.24
N ARG A 42 13.74 4.70 2.44
CA ARG A 42 14.88 4.12 3.12
C ARG A 42 14.58 2.69 3.56
N HIS A 43 13.45 2.46 4.22
CA HIS A 43 13.06 1.11 4.67
C HIS A 43 12.84 0.16 3.49
N LEU A 44 12.16 0.62 2.43
CA LEU A 44 11.90 -0.16 1.23
C LEU A 44 13.19 -0.68 0.56
N ARG A 45 14.29 0.08 0.65
CA ARG A 45 15.62 -0.32 0.15
C ARG A 45 16.33 -1.34 1.05
N MET A 46 16.07 -1.33 2.35
CA MET A 46 16.77 -2.17 3.33
C MET A 46 16.14 -3.56 3.48
N VAL A 47 14.84 -3.73 3.21
CA VAL A 47 14.13 -5.00 3.43
C VAL A 47 14.47 -6.04 2.34
N PRO A 48 15.11 -7.18 2.69
CA PRO A 48 15.36 -8.27 1.77
C PRO A 48 14.12 -9.16 1.68
N ASN A 49 13.20 -8.81 0.77
CA ASN A 49 12.02 -9.63 0.47
C ASN A 49 11.89 -9.79 -1.06
N SER A 50 11.36 -10.91 -1.52
CA SER A 50 11.11 -11.13 -2.96
C SER A 50 9.76 -10.57 -3.40
N ARG A 51 8.81 -10.44 -2.46
CA ARG A 51 7.43 -9.98 -2.70
C ARG A 51 7.31 -8.48 -2.45
N THR A 52 7.16 -7.72 -3.53
CA THR A 52 7.03 -6.26 -3.52
C THR A 52 5.86 -5.77 -2.66
N GLU A 53 4.71 -6.45 -2.69
CA GLU A 53 3.53 -6.11 -1.89
C GLU A 53 3.80 -6.16 -0.38
N ILE A 54 4.50 -7.20 0.09
CA ILE A 54 4.87 -7.35 1.51
C ILE A 54 5.88 -6.26 1.89
N LYS A 55 6.82 -5.93 1.00
CA LYS A 55 7.77 -4.82 1.25
C LYS A 55 7.06 -3.50 1.45
N VAL A 56 6.14 -3.17 0.56
CA VAL A 56 5.40 -1.90 0.63
C VAL A 56 4.61 -1.84 1.93
N LEU A 57 3.87 -2.90 2.27
CA LEU A 57 3.11 -2.95 3.53
C LEU A 57 4.03 -2.78 4.75
N SER A 58 5.12 -3.55 4.83
CA SER A 58 6.08 -3.46 5.95
C SER A 58 6.74 -2.07 6.04
N ALA A 59 7.03 -1.44 4.90
CA ALA A 59 7.62 -0.11 4.86
C ALA A 59 6.63 0.98 5.30
N ILE A 60 5.34 0.82 5.02
CA ILE A 60 4.28 1.70 5.52
C ILE A 60 4.21 1.59 7.05
N GLN A 61 4.08 0.37 7.58
CA GLN A 61 3.96 0.11 9.02
C GLN A 61 5.17 0.60 9.79
N PHE A 62 6.38 0.28 9.30
CA PHE A 62 7.61 0.79 9.92
C PHE A 62 7.68 2.31 9.93
N THR A 63 7.25 2.97 8.84
CA THR A 63 7.26 4.43 8.78
C THR A 63 6.23 5.03 9.74
N ALA A 64 5.06 4.41 9.86
CA ALA A 64 4.03 4.80 10.82
C ALA A 64 4.54 4.70 12.26
N ASP A 65 5.10 3.56 12.65
CA ASP A 65 5.69 3.33 13.97
C ASP A 65 6.82 4.34 14.27
N MET A 66 7.69 4.61 13.30
CA MET A 66 8.82 5.53 13.46
C MET A 66 8.44 7.01 13.55
N MET A 67 7.24 7.36 13.12
CA MET A 67 6.74 8.74 13.12
C MET A 67 5.60 8.96 14.12
N ASP A 68 5.20 7.93 14.86
CA ASP A 68 4.02 7.95 15.74
C ASP A 68 2.74 8.40 14.99
N LEU A 69 2.57 7.87 13.77
CA LEU A 69 1.43 8.14 12.90
C LEU A 69 0.60 6.88 12.70
N THR A 70 -0.64 7.03 12.23
CA THR A 70 -1.44 5.88 11.82
C THR A 70 -0.97 5.33 10.47
N ASP A 71 -0.99 4.00 10.33
CA ASP A 71 -0.78 3.29 9.06
C ASP A 71 -1.60 3.89 7.90
N ALA A 72 -2.85 4.25 8.18
CA ALA A 72 -3.77 4.81 7.20
C ALA A 72 -3.32 6.19 6.71
N LEU A 73 -2.83 7.04 7.61
CA LEU A 73 -2.33 8.36 7.24
C LEU A 73 -1.07 8.25 6.38
N VAL A 74 -0.11 7.41 6.79
CA VAL A 74 1.12 7.18 6.01
C VAL A 74 0.80 6.63 4.63
N ALA A 75 -0.06 5.62 4.54
CA ALA A 75 -0.50 5.06 3.28
C ALA A 75 -1.19 6.10 2.38
N LYS A 76 -2.10 6.89 2.95
CA LYS A 76 -2.78 7.98 2.23
C LYS A 76 -1.79 8.99 1.67
N THR A 77 -0.87 9.47 2.49
CA THR A 77 0.16 10.44 2.07
C THR A 77 1.02 9.88 0.93
N LEU A 78 1.44 8.61 1.02
CA LEU A 78 2.20 7.97 -0.05
C LEU A 78 1.39 7.82 -1.35
N VAL A 79 0.09 7.50 -1.26
CA VAL A 79 -0.81 7.43 -2.43
C VAL A 79 -1.05 8.81 -3.04
N ASP A 80 -1.18 9.85 -2.22
CA ASP A 80 -1.25 11.25 -2.66
C ASP A 80 0.02 11.67 -3.42
N MET A 81 1.17 11.08 -3.06
CA MET A 81 2.46 11.23 -3.77
C MET A 81 2.65 10.26 -4.94
N GLY A 82 1.63 9.47 -5.31
CA GLY A 82 1.66 8.59 -6.49
C GLY A 82 2.10 7.14 -6.25
N LEU A 83 2.10 6.66 -5.00
CA LEU A 83 2.24 5.22 -4.73
C LEU A 83 1.01 4.48 -5.26
N TYR A 84 1.21 3.59 -6.24
CA TYR A 84 0.20 2.63 -6.68
C TYR A 84 0.70 1.22 -6.39
N ALA A 85 -0.14 0.35 -5.83
CA ALA A 85 0.23 -1.03 -5.52
C ALA A 85 -1.03 -1.92 -5.48
N PRO A 86 -0.90 -3.26 -5.49
CA PRO A 86 -2.01 -4.16 -5.22
C PRO A 86 -2.65 -3.88 -3.84
N ARG A 87 -3.93 -4.22 -3.64
CA ARG A 87 -4.64 -3.96 -2.36
C ARG A 87 -3.91 -4.61 -1.18
N ARG A 88 -3.34 -5.80 -1.37
CA ARG A 88 -2.57 -6.53 -0.33
C ARG A 88 -1.33 -5.78 0.16
N ALA A 89 -0.85 -4.79 -0.59
CA ALA A 89 0.30 -3.98 -0.20
C ALA A 89 -0.07 -2.84 0.77
N PHE A 90 -1.36 -2.63 1.05
CA PHE A 90 -1.84 -1.55 1.89
C PHE A 90 -2.41 -2.04 3.23
N PRO A 91 -2.29 -1.23 4.29
CA PRO A 91 -2.91 -1.53 5.58
C PRO A 91 -4.42 -1.69 5.50
N ALA A 92 -4.99 -2.56 6.34
CA ALA A 92 -6.43 -2.81 6.36
C ALA A 92 -7.26 -1.55 6.62
N SER A 93 -6.77 -0.69 7.54
CA SER A 93 -7.37 0.59 7.92
C SER A 93 -7.42 1.59 6.76
N TYR A 94 -6.37 1.65 5.94
CA TYR A 94 -6.37 2.48 4.73
C TYR A 94 -7.37 1.96 3.70
N LEU A 95 -7.39 0.66 3.45
CA LEU A 95 -8.29 0.05 2.48
C LEU A 95 -9.75 0.25 2.86
N GLU A 96 -10.08 0.14 4.15
CA GLU A 96 -11.42 0.43 4.66
C GLU A 96 -11.82 1.89 4.44
N HIS A 97 -10.90 2.83 4.67
CA HIS A 97 -11.13 4.24 4.36
C HIS A 97 -11.40 4.46 2.86
N VAL A 98 -10.57 3.86 1.99
CA VAL A 98 -10.73 3.95 0.53
C VAL A 98 -12.08 3.37 0.10
N ASP A 99 -12.43 2.18 0.59
CA ASP A 99 -13.67 1.51 0.23
C ASP A 99 -14.90 2.34 0.64
N ARG A 100 -14.91 2.88 1.86
CA ARG A 100 -15.96 3.81 2.31
C ARG A 100 -16.00 5.09 1.49
N SER A 101 -14.85 5.64 1.10
CA SER A 101 -14.80 6.86 0.28
C SER A 101 -15.37 6.62 -1.13
N LEU A 102 -15.13 5.44 -1.71
CA LEU A 102 -15.58 5.07 -3.05
C LEU A 102 -17.10 4.80 -3.13
N MET A 103 -17.76 4.55 -1.99
CA MET A 103 -19.22 4.42 -1.91
C MET A 103 -19.95 5.78 -1.91
N ARG A 104 -19.22 6.88 -1.70
CA ARG A 104 -19.79 8.24 -1.63
C ARG A 104 -19.69 8.97 -2.97
N SER A 105 -20.50 10.02 -3.11
CA SER A 105 -20.38 10.95 -4.23
C SER A 105 -19.08 11.74 -4.13
N GLY A 106 -18.47 12.09 -5.27
CA GLY A 106 -17.23 12.88 -5.35
C GLY A 106 -17.32 14.29 -4.73
N TRP A 107 -18.54 14.76 -4.47
CA TRP A 107 -18.81 16.09 -3.90
C TRP A 107 -19.19 16.04 -2.41
N GLU A 108 -19.26 14.85 -1.82
CA GLU A 108 -19.58 14.67 -0.40
C GLU A 108 -18.32 14.75 0.47
N VAL A 109 -18.48 15.24 1.70
CA VAL A 109 -17.40 15.21 2.69
C VAL A 109 -17.01 13.75 2.94
N GLY A 110 -15.72 13.45 2.77
CA GLY A 110 -15.21 12.07 2.84
C GLY A 110 -15.46 11.24 1.59
N GLY A 111 -15.77 11.88 0.45
CA GLY A 111 -15.67 11.31 -0.89
C GLY A 111 -14.23 11.01 -1.32
N PRO A 112 -14.03 10.34 -2.46
CA PRO A 112 -12.72 9.86 -2.88
C PRO A 112 -11.86 11.01 -3.43
N SER A 113 -10.58 11.06 -3.02
CA SER A 113 -9.60 12.00 -3.58
C SER A 113 -9.21 11.63 -5.02
N ALA A 114 -8.62 12.57 -5.76
CA ALA A 114 -8.10 12.33 -7.10
C ALA A 114 -7.07 11.17 -7.14
N SER A 115 -6.21 11.10 -6.14
CA SER A 115 -5.24 10.02 -5.91
C SER A 115 -5.92 8.68 -5.63
N THR A 116 -6.99 8.66 -4.84
CA THR A 116 -7.80 7.46 -4.56
C THR A 116 -8.49 6.95 -5.82
N LEU A 117 -9.05 7.84 -6.64
CA LEU A 117 -9.64 7.47 -7.93
C LEU A 117 -8.59 6.92 -8.91
N ALA A 118 -7.38 7.50 -8.93
CA ALA A 118 -6.28 7.00 -9.73
C ALA A 118 -5.82 5.61 -9.26
N LEU A 119 -5.75 5.38 -7.94
CA LEU A 119 -5.45 4.08 -7.35
C LEU A 119 -6.54 3.04 -7.68
N LYS A 120 -7.82 3.41 -7.64
CA LYS A 120 -8.91 2.54 -8.10
C LYS A 120 -8.76 2.16 -9.57
N LYS A 121 -8.47 3.13 -10.45
CA LYS A 121 -8.23 2.85 -11.88
C LYS A 121 -7.06 1.89 -12.07
N HIS A 122 -6.01 2.02 -11.25
CA HIS A 122 -4.89 1.08 -11.24
C HIS A 122 -5.33 -0.33 -10.85
N TRP A 123 -6.14 -0.48 -9.80
CA TRP A 123 -6.72 -1.79 -9.39
C TRP A 123 -7.60 -2.41 -10.47
N ASP A 124 -8.46 -1.61 -11.09
CA ASP A 124 -9.32 -2.06 -12.20
C ASP A 124 -8.47 -2.55 -13.38
N LYS A 125 -7.35 -1.89 -13.68
CA LYS A 125 -6.42 -2.26 -14.76
C LYS A 125 -5.67 -3.57 -14.51
N ILE A 126 -5.28 -3.83 -13.26
CA ILE A 126 -4.56 -5.07 -12.90
C ILE A 126 -5.51 -6.25 -12.63
N GLY A 127 -6.83 -6.03 -12.75
CA GLY A 127 -7.86 -7.06 -12.59
C GLY A 127 -8.11 -7.45 -11.14
N GLU A 128 -7.88 -6.54 -10.18
CA GLU A 128 -8.24 -6.82 -8.79
C GLU A 128 -9.75 -6.92 -8.60
N ASP A 129 -10.14 -7.72 -7.62
CA ASP A 129 -11.53 -8.00 -7.33
C ASP A 129 -12.30 -6.72 -6.94
N ARG A 130 -13.25 -6.35 -7.80
CA ARG A 130 -14.14 -5.19 -7.63
C ARG A 130 -14.97 -5.27 -6.34
N PHE A 131 -15.16 -6.47 -5.79
CA PHE A 131 -15.92 -6.69 -4.56
C PHE A 131 -15.05 -6.93 -3.32
N ALA A 132 -13.72 -6.78 -3.40
CA ALA A 132 -12.83 -7.01 -2.27
C ALA A 132 -13.17 -6.12 -1.06
N ALA A 133 -13.81 -4.97 -1.29
CA ALA A 133 -14.36 -4.07 -0.28
C ALA A 133 -15.52 -4.68 0.53
N PHE A 134 -16.36 -5.50 -0.10
CA PHE A 134 -17.62 -5.99 0.46
C PHE A 134 -17.47 -7.36 1.17
N ARG A 135 -16.35 -8.06 1.01
CA ARG A 135 -16.13 -9.41 1.58
C ARG A 135 -15.48 -9.41 2.97
N ARG A 136 -15.30 -8.26 3.62
CA ARG A 136 -14.57 -8.16 4.90
C ARG A 136 -15.41 -8.46 6.14
N GLU A 137 -16.73 -8.57 6.00
CA GLU A 137 -17.60 -9.03 7.08
C GLU A 137 -17.54 -10.56 7.16
N TYR A 138 -16.71 -11.06 8.07
CA TYR A 138 -16.82 -12.45 8.52
C TYR A 138 -18.00 -12.53 9.51
N PRO A 139 -18.98 -13.42 9.32
CA PRO A 139 -20.00 -13.65 10.34
C PRO A 139 -19.28 -14.04 11.63
N LYS A 140 -19.48 -13.26 12.69
CA LYS A 140 -19.02 -13.62 14.02
C LYS A 140 -19.77 -14.91 14.39
N VAL A 141 -19.03 -15.98 14.62
CA VAL A 141 -19.61 -17.19 15.21
C VAL A 141 -20.01 -16.80 16.63
N GLU A 142 -21.32 -16.70 16.88
CA GLU A 142 -21.83 -16.57 18.25
C GLU A 142 -21.46 -17.85 19.00
N GLU A 143 -20.69 -17.72 20.09
CA GLU A 143 -20.37 -18.86 20.95
C GLU A 143 -21.68 -19.46 21.47
N PRO A 144 -21.89 -20.79 21.33
CA PRO A 144 -23.10 -21.41 21.83
C PRO A 144 -23.15 -21.24 23.35
N ALA A 145 -24.26 -20.67 23.84
CA ALA A 145 -24.53 -20.52 25.26
C ALA A 145 -24.33 -21.87 25.96
N THR A 146 -23.39 -21.90 26.90
CA THR A 146 -23.15 -23.08 27.73
C THR A 146 -24.35 -23.24 28.65
N VAL A 147 -25.15 -24.29 28.42
CA VAL A 147 -26.26 -24.72 29.29
C VAL A 147 -25.70 -25.56 30.42
#